data_AF-W5SJ96-F1
#
_entry.id   AF-W5SJ96-F1
#
_cell.length_a   1.000
_cell.length_b   1.000
_cell.length_c   1.000
_cell.angle_alpha   90.00
_cell.angle_beta   90.00
_cell.angle_gamma   90.00
#
_symmetry.space_group_name_H-M   'P 1'
#
loop_
_entity.id
_entity.type
_entity.pdbx_description
1 polymer ?
#
loop_
_entity_poly.entity_id
_entity_poly.type
_entity_poly.pdbx_seq_one_letter_code
_entity_poly.pdbx_strand_id
1 'polypeptide(L)'
;MSENEFVFCIGYDGIRAIIDKELLGQHKDKSVEELFNLGFYRSAFSKALYRKDDALIDYLIKRYNNISNSTYSRKEELELLFGVIYPDDIANIKVTYV
;
A
#
# COMPACT_ATOMS: atom_id res chain seq x y z
N MET A 1 -9.36 0.96 10.97
CA MET A 1 -8.48 0.02 10.24
C MET A 1 -7.02 0.24 10.63
N SER A 2 -6.26 -0.84 10.85
CA SER A 2 -4.84 -0.84 11.21
C SER A 2 -3.92 -0.70 9.99
N GLU A 3 -2.61 -0.48 10.23
CA GLU A 3 -1.59 -0.42 9.17
C GLU A 3 -1.61 -1.69 8.30
N ASN A 4 -1.52 -2.87 8.91
CA ASN A 4 -1.45 -4.11 8.17
C ASN A 4 -2.75 -4.38 7.38
N GLU A 5 -3.90 -4.04 7.94
CA GLU A 5 -5.17 -4.14 7.20
C GLU A 5 -5.18 -3.17 6.00
N PHE A 6 -4.73 -1.93 6.16
CA PHE A 6 -4.62 -1.00 5.02
C PHE A 6 -3.68 -1.53 3.93
N VAL A 7 -2.53 -2.08 4.32
CA VAL A 7 -1.50 -2.62 3.41
C VAL A 7 -2.02 -3.77 2.54
N PHE A 8 -2.90 -4.61 3.09
CA PHE A 8 -3.49 -5.76 2.41
C PHE A 8 -4.97 -5.58 2.06
N CYS A 9 -5.48 -4.35 2.14
CA CYS A 9 -6.80 -3.99 1.64
C CYS A 9 -6.80 -4.07 0.12
N ILE A 10 -7.66 -4.91 -0.46
CA ILE A 10 -7.76 -5.10 -1.92
C ILE A 10 -8.86 -4.24 -2.56
N GLY A 11 -9.72 -3.64 -1.74
CA GLY A 11 -10.79 -2.76 -2.21
C GLY A 11 -11.75 -2.34 -1.10
N TYR A 12 -12.73 -1.52 -1.47
CA TYR A 12 -13.76 -1.02 -0.55
C TYR A 12 -15.17 -1.32 -1.09
N ASP A 13 -16.07 -1.71 -0.18
CA ASP A 13 -17.52 -1.80 -0.40
C ASP A 13 -18.21 -0.78 0.52
N GLY A 14 -18.45 0.41 -0.02
CA GLY A 14 -18.90 1.56 0.77
C GLY A 14 -17.92 1.89 1.90
N ILE A 15 -18.38 1.78 3.16
CA ILE A 15 -17.55 2.02 4.35
C ILE A 15 -16.77 0.79 4.84
N ARG A 16 -16.81 -0.30 4.07
CA ARG A 16 -16.12 -1.56 4.41
C ARG A 16 -14.85 -1.70 3.59
N ALA A 17 -13.71 -1.94 4.24
CA ALA A 17 -12.50 -2.40 3.60
C ALA A 17 -12.52 -3.93 3.48
N ILE A 18 -12.17 -4.43 2.30
CA ILE A 18 -12.01 -5.85 2.01
C ILE A 18 -10.53 -6.17 2.06
N ILE A 19 -10.14 -7.05 2.98
CA ILE A 19 -8.74 -7.39 3.25
C ILE A 19 -8.48 -8.82 2.82
N ASP A 20 -7.40 -9.02 2.07
CA ASP A 20 -6.91 -10.36 1.75
C ASP A 20 -6.31 -11.01 3.01
N LYS A 21 -6.99 -12.00 3.57
CA LYS A 21 -6.59 -12.63 4.82
C LYS A 21 -5.30 -13.43 4.67
N GLU A 22 -5.12 -14.08 3.52
CA GLU A 22 -4.00 -14.95 3.27
C GLU A 22 -2.70 -14.13 3.17
N LEU A 23 -2.70 -13.09 2.33
CA LEU A 23 -1.55 -12.19 2.18
C LEU A 23 -1.23 -11.47 3.49
N LEU A 24 -2.26 -11.01 4.21
CA LEU A 24 -2.08 -10.42 5.54
C LEU A 24 -1.38 -11.40 6.49
N GLY A 25 -1.84 -12.66 6.53
CA GLY A 25 -1.25 -13.68 7.40
C GLY A 25 0.21 -14.00 7.06
N GLN A 26 0.54 -14.06 5.77
CA GLN A 26 1.88 -14.42 5.29
C GLN A 26 2.89 -13.27 5.36
N HIS A 27 2.43 -12.02 5.28
CA HIS A 27 3.32 -10.88 4.98
C HIS A 27 3.17 -9.65 5.87
N LYS A 28 2.27 -9.64 6.87
CA LYS A 28 2.07 -8.50 7.80
C LYS A 28 3.36 -8.01 8.49
N ASP A 29 4.28 -8.91 8.80
CA ASP A 29 5.49 -8.58 9.56
C ASP A 29 6.65 -8.09 8.67
N LYS A 30 6.48 -8.08 7.35
CA LYS A 30 7.52 -7.66 6.40
C LYS A 30 7.74 -6.15 6.39
N SER A 31 8.98 -5.73 6.21
CA SER A 31 9.36 -4.33 5.98
C SER A 31 8.88 -3.85 4.61
N VAL A 32 8.95 -2.54 4.40
CA VAL A 32 8.65 -1.93 3.09
C VAL A 32 9.62 -2.44 2.02
N GLU A 33 10.92 -2.55 2.32
CA GLU A 33 11.88 -3.09 1.34
C GLU A 33 11.64 -4.57 1.06
N GLU A 34 11.33 -5.37 2.08
CA GLU A 34 11.03 -6.79 1.91
C GLU A 34 9.81 -7.00 1.01
N LEU A 35 8.71 -6.27 1.26
CA LEU A 35 7.52 -6.32 0.41
C LEU A 35 7.84 -5.93 -1.03
N PHE A 36 8.60 -4.84 -1.22
CA PHE A 36 8.95 -4.37 -2.56
C PHE A 36 9.85 -5.36 -3.31
N ASN A 37 10.84 -5.94 -2.64
CA ASN A 37 11.74 -6.93 -3.25
C ASN A 37 11.01 -8.21 -3.67
N LEU A 38 9.91 -8.56 -2.99
CA LEU A 38 9.03 -9.66 -3.36
C LEU A 38 8.04 -9.31 -4.49
N GLY A 39 8.05 -8.08 -4.98
CA GLY A 39 7.12 -7.61 -6.02
C GLY A 39 5.78 -7.12 -5.49
N PHE A 40 5.57 -7.06 -4.17
CA PHE A 40 4.37 -6.48 -3.56
C PHE A 40 4.44 -4.94 -3.54
N TYR A 41 4.59 -4.32 -4.72
CA TYR A 41 4.81 -2.88 -4.87
C TYR A 41 3.68 -2.05 -4.25
N ARG A 42 2.43 -2.46 -4.48
CA ARG A 42 1.26 -1.82 -3.89
C ARG A 42 1.31 -1.86 -2.36
N SER A 43 1.57 -3.02 -1.77
CA SER A 43 1.62 -3.18 -0.31
C SER A 43 2.78 -2.41 0.31
N ALA A 44 3.96 -2.42 -0.32
CA ALA A 44 5.11 -1.61 0.10
C ALA A 44 4.77 -0.11 0.09
N PHE A 45 4.16 0.37 -0.99
CA PHE A 45 3.73 1.75 -1.12
C PHE A 45 2.63 2.12 -0.12
N SER A 46 1.59 1.30 0.05
CA SER A 46 0.55 1.49 1.06
C SER A 46 1.12 1.61 2.47
N LYS A 47 2.16 0.82 2.80
CA LYS A 47 2.80 0.86 4.12
C LYS A 47 3.53 2.18 4.34
N ALA A 48 4.26 2.67 3.33
CA ALA A 48 4.90 3.99 3.38
C ALA A 48 3.86 5.12 3.48
N LEU A 49 2.77 5.01 2.73
CA LEU A 49 1.66 5.98 2.74
C LEU A 49 0.97 6.04 4.10
N TYR A 50 0.71 4.89 4.72
CA TYR A 50 0.10 4.83 6.06
C TYR A 50 0.96 5.51 7.13
N ARG A 51 2.28 5.37 7.00
CA ARG A 51 3.26 5.97 7.91
C ARG A 51 3.53 7.44 7.63
N LYS A 52 3.04 7.97 6.49
CA LYS A 52 3.32 9.34 6.02
C LYS A 52 4.82 9.59 5.88
N ASP A 53 5.54 8.61 5.34
CA ASP A 53 6.99 8.65 5.17
C ASP A 53 7.34 9.07 3.73
N ASP A 54 7.43 10.38 3.51
CA ASP A 54 7.68 10.95 2.17
C ASP A 54 9.07 10.56 1.63
N ALA A 55 10.08 10.44 2.49
CA ALA A 55 11.42 10.01 2.09
C ALA A 55 11.41 8.57 1.56
N LEU A 56 10.65 7.69 2.23
CA LEU A 56 10.47 6.31 1.78
C LEU A 56 9.65 6.25 0.49
N ILE A 57 8.61 7.08 0.35
CA ILE A 57 7.83 7.20 -0.90
C ILE A 57 8.73 7.59 -2.07
N ASP A 58 9.56 8.63 -1.91
CA ASP A 58 10.49 9.08 -2.94
C ASP A 58 11.49 7.99 -3.34
N TYR A 59 11.96 7.21 -2.36
CA TYR A 59 12.81 6.06 -2.60
C TYR A 59 12.10 4.97 -3.42
N LEU A 60 10.84 4.66 -3.09
CA LEU A 60 10.03 3.68 -3.81
C LEU A 60 9.73 4.12 -5.24
N ILE A 61 9.46 5.41 -5.48
CA ILE A 61 9.27 5.97 -6.82
C ILE A 61 10.51 5.72 -7.68
N LYS A 62 11.69 6.09 -7.17
CA LYS A 62 12.97 5.91 -7.90
C LYS A 62 13.23 4.44 -8.22
N ARG A 63 13.01 3.56 -7.23
CA ARG A 63 13.16 2.11 -7.40
C ARG A 63 12.22 1.54 -8.45
N TYR A 64 10.94 1.93 -8.39
CA TYR A 64 9.93 1.41 -9.31
C TYR A 64 10.19 1.90 -10.74
N ASN A 65 10.58 3.16 -10.92
CA ASN A 65 10.99 3.70 -12.22
C ASN A 65 12.16 2.92 -12.83
N ASN A 66 13.17 2.59 -12.02
CA ASN A 66 14.32 1.82 -12.50
C ASN A 66 13.91 0.42 -13.01
N ILE A 67 13.02 -0.26 -12.28
CA ILE A 67 12.56 -1.62 -12.65
C ILE A 67 11.63 -1.59 -13.86
N SER A 68 10.71 -0.63 -13.91
CA SER A 68 9.67 -0.56 -14.94
C SER A 68 10.06 0.26 -16.16
N ASN A 69 11.23 0.91 -16.15
CA ASN A 69 11.65 1.91 -17.13
C ASN A 69 10.62 3.05 -17.31
N SER A 70 10.00 3.46 -16.19
CA SER A 70 9.02 4.55 -16.12
C SER A 70 9.66 5.86 -15.64
N THR A 71 8.88 6.94 -15.62
CA THR A 71 9.33 8.29 -15.24
C THR A 71 8.38 9.00 -14.27
N TYR A 72 7.81 8.27 -13.31
CA TYR A 72 6.98 8.86 -12.26
C TYR A 72 7.79 9.81 -11.37
N SER A 73 7.15 10.86 -10.90
CA SER A 73 7.82 11.93 -10.13
C SER A 73 7.08 12.32 -8.87
N ARG A 74 5.78 11.99 -8.78
CA ARG A 74 4.92 12.40 -7.68
C ARG A 74 4.25 11.19 -7.03
N LYS A 75 3.98 11.31 -5.73
CA LYS A 75 3.26 10.29 -4.94
C LYS A 75 1.90 9.95 -5.56
N GLU A 76 1.17 10.96 -6.00
CA GLU A 76 -0.19 10.81 -6.56
C GLU A 76 -0.20 9.95 -7.84
N GLU A 77 0.91 9.91 -8.57
CA GLU A 77 1.05 9.07 -9.76
C GLU A 77 1.14 7.59 -9.38
N LEU A 78 1.81 7.27 -8.26
CA LEU A 78 1.86 5.90 -7.72
C LEU A 78 0.56 5.52 -7.01
N GLU A 79 -0.12 6.47 -6.35
CA GLU A 79 -1.46 6.25 -5.80
C GLU A 79 -2.43 5.81 -6.91
N LEU A 80 -2.41 6.50 -8.06
CA LEU A 80 -3.20 6.13 -9.24
C LEU A 80 -2.75 4.80 -9.86
N LEU A 81 -1.45 4.61 -10.06
CA LEU A 81 -0.91 3.39 -10.65
C LEU A 81 -1.26 2.12 -9.85
N PHE A 82 -1.15 2.20 -8.51
CA PHE A 82 -1.39 1.07 -7.62
C PHE A 82 -2.83 0.98 -7.11
N GLY A 83 -3.71 1.91 -7.50
CA GLY A 83 -5.08 1.97 -7.01
C GLY A 83 -5.14 2.05 -5.49
N VAL A 84 -4.29 2.90 -4.89
CA VAL A 84 -4.24 3.11 -3.45
C VAL A 84 -4.89 4.45 -3.13
N ILE A 85 -5.96 4.39 -2.34
CA ILE A 85 -6.64 5.57 -1.81
C ILE A 85 -6.52 5.48 -0.29
N TYR A 86 -5.86 6.48 0.31
CA TYR A 86 -5.84 6.63 1.76
C TYR A 86 -7.14 7.29 2.22
N PRO A 87 -7.99 6.60 3.02
CA PRO A 87 -9.25 7.17 3.45
C PRO A 87 -9.06 8.25 4.52
N ASP A 88 -9.85 9.32 4.44
CA ASP A 88 -9.83 10.40 5.44
C ASP A 88 -10.22 9.91 6.85
N ASP A 89 -11.20 9.00 6.93
CA ASP A 89 -11.72 8.46 8.19
C ASP A 89 -11.34 6.98 8.38
N ILE A 90 -10.04 6.70 8.27
CA ILE A 90 -9.50 5.34 8.35
C ILE A 90 -9.86 4.61 9.66
N ALA A 91 -10.14 5.36 10.73
CA ALA A 91 -10.52 4.83 12.03
C ALA A 91 -11.92 4.17 12.00
N ASN A 92 -12.87 4.74 11.27
CA ASN A 92 -14.27 4.28 11.25
C ASN A 92 -14.59 3.26 10.14
N ILE A 93 -13.59 2.86 9.36
CA ILE A 93 -13.76 1.84 8.32
C ILE A 93 -13.96 0.46 8.94
N LYS A 94 -15.04 -0.20 8.53
CA LYS A 94 -15.34 -1.58 8.92
C LYS A 94 -14.48 -2.54 8.12
N VAL A 95 -13.91 -3.55 8.74
CA VAL A 95 -13.01 -4.50 8.07
C VAL A 95 -13.75 -5.82 7.79
N THR A 96 -13.62 -6.34 6.58
CA THR A 96 -14.08 -7.67 6.18
C THR A 96 -12.89 -8.42 5.59
N TYR A 97 -12.64 -9.64 6.07
CA TYR A 97 -11.57 -10.48 5.56
C TYR A 97 -12.15 -11.48 4.57
N VAL A 98 -11.47 -11.63 3.43
CA VAL A 98 -11.77 -12.65 2.41
C VAL A 98 -10.63 -13.64 2.29
#